data_AF-A0A9P8LB95-F1
#
_entry.id   AF-A0A9P8LB95-F1
#
_cell.length_a   1.000
_cell.length_b   1.000
_cell.length_c   1.000
_cell.angle_alpha   90.00
_cell.angle_beta   90.00
_cell.angle_gamma   90.00
#
_symmetry.space_group_name_H-M   'P 1'
#
loop_
_entity.id
_entity.type
_entity.pdbx_description
1 polymer ?
#
loop_
_entity_poly.entity_id
_entity_poly.type
_entity_poly.pdbx_seq_one_letter_code
_entity_poly.pdbx_strand_id
1 'polypeptide(L)'
;MAGESGGLDGRVPAPSAAPTSQTPGHPSFRRPVTPGSDRGDSTLEKSPLGEPQGAFPRSTAAFNSQDGTPPTSYTEAQVAEQAAHSATYAQFMKPKFARAPIKEAGRVAYLGESSNLSLLVHDRHGTTDVVHYPLPENVRGSRARLTELDNLEIDILHQRGAFLLPPRALCDELVEAFFKWVFPIVPVINRTRFMRRYRDSKNPPSLLLLQAILLAGSRVCTNPQLMDANGSTTPAAMTFYKRAKALYDANYEDDRVTIVQALILMGWYWEGPEDVTKNVFYWSRVATIVAQGSGMHRSVEGSQLSRADKRLWKRIWWTLFTRDRSVAVALGRPVHINTDDSDVEMVCEDDFIDDEADYVADYQPDPLHVQFFLQYVKLCEIMGLVLSQQYSVASKARRQNAIDLTHSDMALADWLQNCPREVYWERPRHHFWSALLHSNY
;
A
#
# COMPACT_ATOMS: atom_id res chain seq x y z
N MET A 1 -8.60 60.50 20.23
CA MET A 1 -9.20 60.04 21.49
C MET A 1 -10.08 58.85 21.19
N ALA A 2 -9.99 57.83 22.06
CA ALA A 2 -10.71 56.55 22.19
C ALA A 2 -12.06 56.44 21.45
N GLY A 3 -12.51 55.28 20.97
CA GLY A 3 -12.15 53.90 21.29
C GLY A 3 -13.42 53.04 21.21
N GLU A 4 -13.21 51.72 21.12
CA GLU A 4 -14.16 50.64 21.40
C GLU A 4 -15.05 50.05 20.27
N SER A 5 -14.44 48.98 19.74
CA SER A 5 -14.90 47.66 19.30
C SER A 5 -16.02 46.94 20.10
N GLY A 6 -16.70 46.02 19.39
CA GLY A 6 -17.23 44.74 19.90
C GLY A 6 -18.76 44.64 19.83
N GLY A 7 -19.41 43.57 19.35
CA GLY A 7 -18.99 42.27 18.87
C GLY A 7 -20.19 41.55 18.22
N LEU A 8 -19.92 40.70 17.23
CA LEU A 8 -20.91 39.82 16.60
C LEU A 8 -20.73 38.42 17.19
N ASP A 9 -21.70 37.98 17.99
CA ASP A 9 -21.78 36.63 18.58
C ASP A 9 -22.06 35.58 17.49
N GLY A 10 -21.02 34.84 17.11
CA GLY A 10 -21.10 33.61 16.32
C GLY A 10 -21.41 32.41 17.21
N ARG A 11 -22.69 32.08 17.36
CA ARG A 11 -23.16 30.92 18.12
C ARG A 11 -23.04 29.65 17.25
N VAL A 12 -22.02 28.83 17.50
CA VAL A 12 -21.86 27.47 16.93
C VAL A 12 -22.67 26.48 17.78
N PRO A 13 -23.57 25.65 17.22
CA PRO A 13 -24.32 24.67 18.00
C PRO A 13 -23.50 23.41 18.27
N ALA A 14 -23.46 22.99 19.54
CA ALA A 14 -22.90 21.73 20.02
C ALA A 14 -23.86 20.55 19.78
N PRO A 15 -23.38 19.32 19.59
CA PRO A 15 -24.24 18.15 19.45
C PRO A 15 -24.84 17.72 20.80
N SER A 16 -26.16 17.57 20.78
CA SER A 16 -27.04 17.14 21.87
C SER A 16 -26.82 15.67 22.26
N ALA A 17 -26.48 15.43 23.52
CA ALA A 17 -26.55 14.12 24.16
C ALA A 17 -28.01 13.71 24.41
N ALA A 18 -28.38 12.48 24.05
CA ALA A 18 -29.67 11.86 24.38
C ALA A 18 -29.45 10.57 25.20
N PRO A 19 -30.43 10.16 26.02
CA PRO A 19 -30.17 9.50 27.30
C PRO A 19 -30.14 7.98 27.25
N THR A 20 -29.49 7.43 28.27
CA THR A 20 -29.41 6.03 28.67
C THR A 20 -30.79 5.40 28.95
N SER A 21 -31.10 4.29 28.27
CA SER A 21 -32.21 3.40 28.61
C SER A 21 -31.68 2.03 29.02
N GLN A 22 -32.01 1.64 30.26
CA GLN A 22 -31.78 0.33 30.86
C GLN A 22 -32.68 -0.74 30.22
N THR A 23 -32.16 -1.96 30.02
CA THR A 23 -32.96 -3.16 29.72
C THR A 23 -32.61 -4.29 30.69
N PRO A 24 -33.60 -5.08 31.19
CA PRO A 24 -33.38 -6.08 32.23
C PRO A 24 -33.10 -7.50 31.69
N GLY A 25 -32.69 -8.36 32.63
CA GLY A 25 -32.01 -9.65 32.44
C GLY A 25 -32.71 -10.74 31.62
N HIS A 26 -31.87 -11.63 31.09
CA HIS A 26 -32.24 -12.93 30.52
C HIS A 26 -31.77 -14.05 31.47
N PRO A 27 -32.59 -15.10 31.73
CA PRO A 27 -32.22 -16.15 32.67
C PRO A 27 -31.40 -17.27 32.00
N SER A 28 -30.58 -17.89 32.84
CA SER A 28 -29.72 -19.04 32.63
C SER A 28 -30.52 -20.35 32.57
N PHE A 29 -30.20 -21.25 31.64
CA PHE A 29 -30.56 -22.67 31.77
C PHE A 29 -29.44 -23.60 31.31
N ARG A 30 -29.14 -24.54 32.20
CA ARG A 30 -28.14 -25.62 32.14
C ARG A 30 -28.46 -26.63 31.03
N ARG A 31 -27.42 -27.17 30.39
CA ARG A 31 -27.46 -28.47 29.69
C ARG A 31 -26.85 -29.56 30.58
N PRO A 32 -27.48 -30.74 30.71
CA PRO A 32 -26.81 -31.97 31.09
C PRO A 32 -26.44 -32.82 29.85
N VAL A 33 -25.71 -33.89 30.14
CA VAL A 33 -24.75 -34.63 29.32
C VAL A 33 -25.30 -36.01 28.92
N THR A 34 -25.07 -36.42 27.65
CA THR A 34 -24.92 -37.78 27.02
C THR A 34 -26.05 -38.85 27.13
N PRO A 35 -25.93 -40.03 26.46
CA PRO A 35 -25.43 -40.37 25.10
C PRO A 35 -26.34 -41.37 24.33
N GLY A 36 -26.05 -41.57 23.03
CA GLY A 36 -25.96 -42.94 22.47
C GLY A 36 -26.92 -43.38 21.35
N SER A 37 -26.31 -44.09 20.38
CA SER A 37 -26.84 -45.27 19.67
C SER A 37 -27.65 -45.08 18.36
N ASP A 38 -26.93 -45.26 17.25
CA ASP A 38 -27.13 -46.28 16.21
C ASP A 38 -28.41 -46.39 15.34
N ARG A 39 -28.09 -46.64 14.06
CA ARG A 39 -28.78 -47.44 13.04
C ARG A 39 -29.90 -46.81 12.20
N GLY A 40 -29.68 -46.89 10.88
CA GLY A 40 -30.55 -47.74 10.07
C GLY A 40 -31.27 -47.06 8.90
N ASP A 41 -30.56 -46.94 7.79
CA ASP A 41 -30.92 -47.47 6.47
C ASP A 41 -32.22 -47.07 5.71
N SER A 42 -31.96 -46.74 4.44
CA SER A 42 -32.75 -46.82 3.20
C SER A 42 -34.26 -46.54 3.16
N THR A 43 -34.67 -45.70 2.20
CA THR A 43 -35.37 -46.17 0.99
C THR A 43 -35.56 -45.05 -0.05
N LEU A 44 -35.25 -45.41 -1.30
CA LEU A 44 -35.47 -44.65 -2.52
C LEU A 44 -36.92 -44.82 -2.98
N GLU A 45 -37.60 -43.73 -3.34
CA GLU A 45 -38.69 -43.77 -4.33
C GLU A 45 -38.46 -42.71 -5.41
N LYS A 46 -38.42 -43.18 -6.65
CA LYS A 46 -38.36 -42.40 -7.89
C LYS A 46 -39.71 -42.51 -8.60
N SER A 47 -40.23 -41.40 -9.13
CA SER A 47 -41.13 -41.34 -10.30
C SER A 47 -41.39 -39.89 -10.75
N PRO A 48 -41.79 -39.62 -12.02
CA PRO A 48 -40.85 -39.00 -12.97
C PRO A 48 -41.38 -37.76 -13.76
N LEU A 49 -40.43 -37.17 -14.52
CA LEU A 49 -40.54 -36.48 -15.82
C LEU A 49 -41.29 -35.13 -15.97
N GLY A 50 -40.52 -34.14 -16.41
CA GLY A 50 -40.96 -32.96 -17.15
C GLY A 50 -39.76 -32.10 -17.57
N GLU A 51 -39.26 -32.26 -18.80
CA GLU A 51 -38.36 -31.27 -19.44
C GLU A 51 -39.18 -30.11 -20.04
N PRO A 52 -38.59 -28.91 -20.19
CA PRO A 52 -38.12 -28.57 -21.53
C PRO A 52 -36.75 -27.88 -21.60
N GLN A 53 -36.26 -27.88 -22.83
CA GLN A 53 -34.91 -27.61 -23.34
C GLN A 53 -34.46 -26.13 -23.24
N GLY A 54 -33.15 -25.95 -23.06
CA GLY A 54 -32.42 -24.71 -23.20
C GLY A 54 -30.91 -24.97 -23.09
N ALA A 55 -30.30 -25.45 -24.19
CA ALA A 55 -28.91 -25.90 -24.20
C ALA A 55 -27.92 -24.73 -24.22
N PHE A 56 -27.32 -24.44 -23.07
CA PHE A 56 -25.99 -23.83 -22.99
C PHE A 56 -24.94 -24.95 -23.02
N PRO A 57 -23.79 -24.80 -23.70
CA PRO A 57 -22.74 -25.81 -23.61
C PRO A 57 -22.23 -25.85 -22.17
N ARG A 58 -22.51 -26.96 -21.48
CA ARG A 58 -21.99 -27.27 -20.14
C ARG A 58 -20.47 -27.24 -20.20
N SER A 59 -19.88 -26.25 -19.53
CA SER A 59 -18.48 -26.24 -19.12
C SER A 59 -18.11 -27.61 -18.55
N THR A 60 -16.96 -28.13 -19.00
CA THR A 60 -16.34 -29.35 -18.49
C THR A 60 -16.35 -29.36 -16.97
N ALA A 61 -16.91 -30.44 -16.42
CA ALA A 61 -17.16 -30.63 -15.00
C ALA A 61 -15.89 -30.41 -14.17
N ALA A 62 -15.92 -29.41 -13.30
CA ALA A 62 -15.10 -29.42 -12.10
C ALA A 62 -15.61 -30.57 -11.23
N PHE A 63 -14.87 -31.67 -11.18
CA PHE A 63 -15.12 -32.73 -10.21
C PHE A 63 -14.78 -32.18 -8.83
N ASN A 64 -15.77 -31.64 -8.13
CA ASN A 64 -15.72 -31.62 -6.67
C ASN A 64 -15.75 -33.09 -6.23
N SER A 65 -14.67 -33.55 -5.62
CA SER A 65 -14.63 -34.84 -4.93
C SER A 65 -15.84 -34.96 -4.00
N GLN A 66 -16.52 -36.11 -4.00
CA GLN A 66 -17.65 -36.36 -3.10
C GLN A 66 -17.25 -36.22 -1.62
N ASP A 67 -15.96 -36.38 -1.31
CA ASP A 67 -15.41 -36.32 0.03
C ASP A 67 -14.87 -34.92 0.40
N GLY A 68 -15.05 -33.91 -0.46
CA GLY A 68 -14.55 -32.55 -0.22
C GLY A 68 -13.02 -32.43 -0.16
N THR A 69 -12.30 -33.51 -0.48
CA THR A 69 -10.84 -33.53 -0.55
C THR A 69 -10.39 -33.41 -2.00
N PRO A 70 -9.47 -32.49 -2.35
CA PRO A 70 -8.95 -32.41 -3.70
C PRO A 70 -8.33 -33.75 -4.11
N PRO A 71 -8.45 -34.18 -5.37
CA PRO A 71 -7.80 -35.39 -5.85
C PRO A 71 -6.30 -35.37 -5.53
N THR A 72 -5.76 -36.45 -4.98
CA THR A 72 -4.32 -36.58 -4.69
C THR A 72 -3.47 -36.75 -5.96
N SER A 73 -4.11 -37.02 -7.10
CA SER A 73 -3.47 -37.06 -8.42
C SER A 73 -3.35 -35.64 -8.98
N TYR A 74 -2.11 -35.14 -9.05
CA TYR A 74 -1.82 -33.89 -9.76
C TYR A 74 -2.10 -34.07 -11.25
N THR A 75 -2.76 -33.07 -11.85
CA THR A 75 -2.88 -32.95 -13.30
C THR A 75 -1.50 -32.67 -13.92
N GLU A 76 -1.30 -32.99 -15.19
CA GLU A 76 -0.04 -32.70 -15.90
C GLU A 76 0.35 -31.20 -15.82
N ALA A 77 -0.65 -30.31 -15.85
CA ALA A 77 -0.45 -28.87 -15.68
C ALA A 77 0.08 -28.51 -14.28
N GLN A 78 -0.47 -29.11 -13.22
CA GLN A 78 0.00 -28.89 -11.85
C GLN A 78 1.41 -29.47 -11.62
N VAL A 79 1.72 -30.62 -12.22
CA VAL A 79 3.07 -31.19 -12.18
C VAL A 79 4.08 -30.26 -12.87
N ALA A 80 3.71 -29.70 -14.02
CA ALA A 80 4.54 -28.73 -14.74
C ALA A 80 4.76 -27.44 -13.94
N GLU A 81 3.71 -26.91 -13.30
CA GLU A 81 3.80 -25.72 -12.44
C GLU A 81 4.70 -25.97 -11.22
N GLN A 82 4.57 -27.12 -10.57
CA GLN A 82 5.42 -27.48 -9.44
C GLN A 82 6.88 -27.67 -9.85
N ALA A 83 7.14 -28.27 -11.02
CA ALA A 83 8.48 -28.38 -11.58
C ALA A 83 9.09 -26.99 -11.88
N ALA A 84 8.31 -26.04 -12.41
CA ALA A 84 8.74 -24.66 -12.65
C ALA A 84 9.06 -23.91 -11.34
N HIS A 85 8.24 -24.10 -10.31
CA HIS A 85 8.46 -23.52 -8.99
C HIS A 85 9.73 -24.09 -8.33
N SER A 86 9.93 -25.41 -8.37
CA SER A 86 11.15 -26.06 -7.89
C SER A 86 12.40 -25.62 -8.66
N ALA A 87 12.30 -25.46 -9.99
CA ALA A 87 13.39 -24.96 -10.82
C ALA A 87 13.77 -23.52 -10.46
N THR A 88 12.79 -22.68 -10.10
CA THR A 88 13.00 -21.30 -9.65
C THR A 88 13.79 -21.26 -8.34
N TYR A 89 13.42 -22.07 -7.33
CA TYR A 89 14.22 -22.18 -6.10
C TYR A 89 15.65 -22.65 -6.38
N ALA A 90 15.82 -23.61 -7.29
CA ALA A 90 17.14 -24.08 -7.68
C ALA A 90 17.98 -23.00 -8.37
N GLN A 91 17.38 -21.99 -9.00
CA GLN A 91 18.12 -20.86 -9.59
C GLN A 91 18.73 -19.96 -8.51
N PHE A 92 17.99 -19.62 -7.44
CA PHE A 92 18.51 -18.81 -6.33
C PHE A 92 19.73 -19.46 -5.65
N MET A 93 19.79 -20.79 -5.69
CA MET A 93 20.89 -21.59 -5.15
C MET A 93 22.16 -21.62 -6.02
N LYS A 94 22.13 -21.10 -7.25
CA LYS A 94 23.29 -21.11 -8.16
C LYS A 94 24.24 -19.95 -7.82
N PRO A 95 25.57 -20.17 -7.80
CA PRO A 95 26.56 -19.13 -7.46
C PRO A 95 26.43 -17.85 -8.29
N LYS A 96 26.12 -18.00 -9.58
CA LYS A 96 25.95 -16.87 -10.51
C LYS A 96 24.78 -15.96 -10.13
N PHE A 97 23.71 -16.50 -9.53
CA PHE A 97 22.52 -15.76 -9.15
C PHE A 97 22.63 -15.18 -7.73
N ALA A 98 23.17 -15.96 -6.79
CA ALA A 98 23.38 -15.52 -5.41
C ALA A 98 24.27 -14.27 -5.27
N ARG A 99 25.14 -14.03 -6.26
CA ARG A 99 26.03 -12.85 -6.32
C ARG A 99 25.76 -11.94 -7.51
N ALA A 100 24.66 -12.16 -8.23
CA ALA A 100 24.33 -11.31 -9.37
C ALA A 100 23.96 -9.91 -8.85
N PRO A 101 24.54 -8.85 -9.42
CA PRO A 101 24.19 -7.50 -9.02
C PRO A 101 22.73 -7.20 -9.39
N ILE A 102 22.01 -6.55 -8.48
CA ILE A 102 20.70 -5.98 -8.79
C ILE A 102 20.87 -4.75 -9.68
N LYS A 103 20.19 -4.77 -10.84
CA LYS A 103 20.22 -3.69 -11.84
C LYS A 103 18.84 -3.06 -12.08
N GLU A 104 17.78 -3.78 -11.72
CA GLU A 104 16.40 -3.38 -11.93
C GLU A 104 15.68 -3.36 -10.57
N ALA A 105 15.34 -2.17 -10.06
CA ALA A 105 14.81 -2.02 -8.70
C ALA A 105 13.46 -2.74 -8.47
N GLY A 106 12.60 -2.83 -9.49
CA GLY A 106 11.35 -3.57 -9.39
C GLY A 106 11.49 -5.09 -9.54
N ARG A 107 12.71 -5.61 -9.74
CA ARG A 107 13.00 -7.02 -9.99
C ARG A 107 13.93 -7.59 -8.94
N VAL A 108 13.67 -7.26 -7.67
CA VAL A 108 14.46 -7.69 -6.52
C VAL A 108 13.59 -8.46 -5.54
N ALA A 109 14.12 -9.56 -5.03
CA ALA A 109 13.59 -10.29 -3.88
C ALA A 109 14.50 -10.10 -2.67
N TYR A 110 13.87 -10.05 -1.50
CA TYR A 110 14.57 -10.07 -0.22
C TYR A 110 14.54 -11.48 0.38
N LEU A 111 15.70 -11.94 0.83
CA LEU A 111 15.83 -13.11 1.70
C LEU A 111 16.70 -12.69 2.87
N GLY A 112 16.09 -12.60 4.06
CA GLY A 112 16.82 -12.30 5.29
C GLY A 112 17.71 -13.46 5.73
N GLU A 113 18.73 -13.16 6.53
CA GLU A 113 19.76 -14.10 6.98
C GLU A 113 19.21 -15.31 7.76
N SER A 114 18.08 -15.13 8.44
CA SER A 114 17.38 -16.19 9.18
C SER A 114 16.62 -17.18 8.29
N SER A 115 16.51 -16.91 6.99
CA SER A 115 15.84 -17.82 6.05
C SER A 115 16.69 -19.07 5.79
N ASN A 116 16.05 -20.25 5.81
CA ASN A 116 16.69 -21.51 5.41
C ASN A 116 17.31 -21.43 4.01
N LEU A 117 16.71 -20.66 3.11
CA LEU A 117 17.26 -20.45 1.77
C LEU A 117 18.55 -19.62 1.81
N SER A 118 18.61 -18.62 2.70
CA SER A 118 19.83 -17.82 2.93
C SER A 118 20.95 -18.71 3.46
N LEU A 119 20.67 -19.56 4.46
CA LEU A 119 21.64 -20.51 5.02
C LEU A 119 22.24 -21.43 3.94
N LEU A 120 21.39 -21.97 3.06
CA LEU A 120 21.84 -22.83 1.96
C LEU A 120 22.70 -22.06 0.93
N VAL A 121 22.38 -20.78 0.69
CA VAL A 121 23.19 -19.92 -0.18
C VAL A 121 24.54 -19.57 0.47
N HIS A 122 24.56 -19.26 1.77
CA HIS A 122 25.77 -18.93 2.54
C HIS A 122 26.71 -20.12 2.72
N ASP A 123 26.20 -21.28 3.15
CA ASP A 123 27.03 -22.47 3.43
C ASP A 123 27.87 -22.88 2.20
N ARG A 124 27.30 -22.67 1.01
CA ARG A 124 27.91 -23.06 -0.26
C ARG A 124 28.88 -22.02 -0.83
N HIS A 125 28.82 -20.75 -0.38
CA HIS A 125 29.58 -19.64 -0.98
C HIS A 125 30.22 -18.67 0.02
N GLY A 126 30.19 -18.95 1.32
CA GLY A 126 30.71 -18.11 2.40
C GLY A 126 29.72 -17.05 2.93
N THR A 127 30.13 -16.34 3.98
CA THR A 127 29.35 -15.26 4.63
C THR A 127 29.30 -14.04 3.72
N THR A 128 28.21 -13.83 3.00
CA THR A 128 27.94 -12.58 2.29
C THR A 128 26.72 -11.95 2.92
N ASP A 129 26.82 -10.73 3.44
CA ASP A 129 25.72 -9.88 3.94
C ASP A 129 24.77 -9.41 2.80
N VAL A 130 24.47 -10.31 1.87
CA VAL A 130 23.69 -10.05 0.66
C VAL A 130 22.29 -10.54 0.93
N VAL A 131 21.37 -9.58 1.08
CA VAL A 131 19.95 -9.86 1.34
C VAL A 131 19.05 -9.55 0.13
N HIS A 132 19.59 -8.90 -0.91
CA HIS A 132 18.90 -8.58 -2.15
C HIS A 132 19.32 -9.52 -3.28
N TYR A 133 18.34 -10.17 -3.91
CA TYR A 133 18.56 -11.12 -4.99
C TYR A 133 17.78 -10.68 -6.24
N PRO A 134 18.40 -10.67 -7.43
CA PRO A 134 17.67 -10.38 -8.65
C PRO A 134 16.67 -11.49 -8.96
N LEU A 135 15.46 -11.10 -9.35
CA LEU A 135 14.45 -12.05 -9.79
C LEU A 135 14.85 -12.63 -11.15
N PRO A 136 14.86 -13.97 -11.30
CA PRO A 136 15.10 -14.60 -12.59
C PRO A 136 14.13 -14.09 -13.67
N GLU A 137 14.56 -14.09 -14.93
CA GLU A 137 13.74 -13.62 -16.05
C GLU A 137 12.45 -14.46 -16.22
N ASN A 138 12.50 -15.75 -15.88
CA ASN A 138 11.33 -16.65 -15.84
C ASN A 138 10.38 -16.37 -14.67
N VAL A 139 10.81 -15.60 -13.67
CA VAL A 139 9.96 -15.06 -12.58
C VAL A 139 9.48 -13.65 -12.96
N ARG A 140 9.52 -13.26 -14.26
CA ARG A 140 8.70 -12.15 -14.75
C ARG A 140 7.27 -12.50 -14.40
N GLY A 141 6.76 -11.87 -13.33
CA GLY A 141 5.35 -11.89 -13.04
C GLY A 141 4.69 -11.45 -14.32
N SER A 142 3.90 -12.31 -14.93
CA SER A 142 2.89 -11.92 -15.90
C SER A 142 3.20 -11.03 -17.13
N ARG A 143 4.37 -10.44 -17.37
CA ARG A 143 4.72 -9.86 -18.69
C ARG A 143 5.03 -10.94 -19.71
N ALA A 144 5.58 -12.08 -19.27
CA ALA A 144 5.54 -13.32 -20.04
C ALA A 144 4.12 -13.94 -20.09
N ARG A 145 3.19 -13.47 -19.24
CA ARG A 145 1.78 -13.86 -19.24
C ARG A 145 0.84 -12.79 -19.80
N LEU A 146 1.28 -11.75 -20.51
CA LEU A 146 0.34 -11.10 -21.43
C LEU A 146 -0.10 -12.11 -22.52
N THR A 147 0.74 -13.11 -22.77
CA THR A 147 0.47 -14.31 -23.56
C THR A 147 -0.16 -15.48 -22.77
N GLU A 148 -0.30 -15.41 -21.44
CA GLU A 148 -0.85 -16.51 -20.59
C GLU A 148 -1.85 -16.05 -19.50
N LEU A 149 -2.25 -14.77 -19.44
CA LEU A 149 -3.49 -14.40 -18.78
C LEU A 149 -4.54 -15.15 -19.56
N ASP A 150 -5.25 -16.07 -18.89
CA ASP A 150 -6.30 -16.81 -19.56
C ASP A 150 -7.22 -15.79 -20.24
N ASN A 151 -7.73 -16.11 -21.43
CA ASN A 151 -8.64 -15.23 -22.16
C ASN A 151 -9.81 -14.80 -21.25
N LEU A 152 -10.21 -15.69 -20.34
CA LEU A 152 -11.17 -15.40 -19.28
C LEU A 152 -10.76 -14.24 -18.36
N GLU A 153 -9.51 -14.17 -17.92
CA GLU A 153 -9.03 -13.11 -17.04
C GLU A 153 -8.98 -11.76 -17.77
N ILE A 154 -8.55 -11.76 -19.03
CA ILE A 154 -8.62 -10.57 -19.90
C ILE A 154 -10.07 -10.11 -20.10
N ASP A 155 -11.00 -11.04 -20.33
CA ASP A 155 -12.42 -10.72 -20.47
C ASP A 155 -13.01 -10.15 -19.18
N ILE A 156 -12.64 -10.68 -18.01
CA ILE A 156 -13.02 -10.13 -16.71
C ILE A 156 -12.50 -8.70 -16.55
N LEU A 157 -11.25 -8.42 -16.94
CA LEU A 157 -10.68 -7.08 -16.89
C LEU A 157 -11.43 -6.09 -17.80
N HIS A 158 -11.83 -6.52 -19.01
CA HIS A 158 -12.67 -5.72 -19.90
C HIS A 158 -14.04 -5.44 -19.27
N GLN A 159 -14.71 -6.46 -18.72
CA GLN A 159 -16.01 -6.30 -18.06
C GLN A 159 -15.95 -5.38 -16.82
N ARG A 160 -14.83 -5.40 -16.08
CA ARG A 160 -14.57 -4.47 -14.97
C ARG A 160 -14.17 -3.07 -15.43
N GLY A 161 -13.99 -2.87 -16.73
CA GLY A 161 -13.56 -1.60 -17.33
C GLY A 161 -12.12 -1.21 -16.95
N ALA A 162 -11.27 -2.17 -16.59
CA ALA A 162 -9.93 -1.92 -16.08
C ALA A 162 -9.03 -1.15 -17.07
N PHE A 163 -9.25 -1.38 -18.37
CA PHE A 163 -8.54 -0.72 -19.48
C PHE A 163 -9.09 0.65 -19.87
N LEU A 164 -10.24 1.06 -19.29
CA LEU A 164 -10.86 2.33 -19.63
C LEU A 164 -10.18 3.49 -18.89
N LEU A 165 -9.84 4.52 -19.65
CA LEU A 165 -9.35 5.81 -19.17
C LEU A 165 -10.36 6.92 -19.49
N PRO A 166 -10.48 7.96 -18.65
CA PRO A 166 -11.22 9.17 -18.99
C PRO A 166 -10.71 9.87 -20.26
N PRO A 167 -11.45 10.86 -20.79
CA PRO A 167 -10.93 11.74 -21.83
C PRO A 167 -9.59 12.37 -21.41
N ARG A 168 -8.68 12.56 -22.38
CA ARG A 168 -7.30 12.99 -22.11
C ARG A 168 -7.22 14.26 -21.25
N ALA A 169 -8.07 15.25 -21.53
CA ALA A 169 -8.11 16.50 -20.76
C ALA A 169 -8.39 16.25 -19.26
N LEU A 170 -9.37 15.39 -18.95
CA LEU A 170 -9.68 15.04 -17.57
C LEU A 170 -8.56 14.22 -16.91
N CYS A 171 -7.89 13.35 -17.67
CA CYS A 171 -6.69 12.67 -17.18
C CYS A 171 -5.57 13.65 -16.84
N ASP A 172 -5.32 14.65 -17.70
CA ASP A 172 -4.29 15.66 -17.50
C ASP A 172 -4.58 16.46 -16.21
N GLU A 173 -5.83 16.90 -15.99
CA GLU A 173 -6.23 17.60 -14.77
C GLU A 173 -6.07 16.74 -13.50
N LEU A 174 -6.43 15.45 -13.56
CA LEU A 174 -6.27 14.52 -12.44
C LEU A 174 -4.80 14.27 -12.09
N VAL A 175 -3.96 14.07 -13.11
CA VAL A 175 -2.50 13.87 -12.94
C VAL A 175 -1.86 15.12 -12.37
N GLU A 176 -2.25 16.31 -12.84
CA GLU A 176 -1.76 17.57 -12.30
C GLU A 176 -2.20 17.80 -10.85
N ALA A 177 -3.46 17.53 -10.54
CA ALA A 177 -3.98 17.61 -9.17
C ALA A 177 -3.23 16.65 -8.22
N PHE A 178 -2.91 15.44 -8.68
CA PHE A 178 -2.08 14.49 -7.94
C PHE A 178 -0.69 15.07 -7.63
N PHE A 179 0.05 15.56 -8.64
CA PHE A 179 1.39 16.09 -8.42
C PHE A 179 1.41 17.37 -7.59
N LYS A 180 0.31 18.13 -7.57
CA LYS A 180 0.17 19.34 -6.76
C LYS A 180 -0.15 19.05 -5.30
N TRP A 181 -1.11 18.17 -5.02
CA TRP A 181 -1.70 18.04 -3.69
C TRP A 181 -1.42 16.72 -2.98
N VAL A 182 -1.09 15.67 -3.72
CA VAL A 182 -0.85 14.33 -3.15
C VAL A 182 0.65 14.05 -3.07
N PHE A 183 1.37 14.29 -4.17
CA PHE A 183 2.79 13.99 -4.30
C PHE A 183 3.69 14.56 -3.18
N PRO A 184 3.48 15.79 -2.65
CA PRO A 184 4.30 16.29 -1.54
C PRO A 184 4.22 15.47 -0.24
N ILE A 185 3.12 14.74 -0.03
CA ILE A 185 2.93 13.85 1.14
C ILE A 185 3.41 12.43 0.83
N VAL A 186 3.36 12.02 -0.44
CA VAL A 186 3.77 10.70 -0.91
C VAL A 186 4.67 10.80 -2.14
N PRO A 187 5.94 11.21 -1.98
CA PRO A 187 6.88 11.44 -3.08
C PRO A 187 7.44 10.13 -3.67
N VAL A 188 6.56 9.17 -3.94
CA VAL A 188 6.90 7.79 -4.32
C VAL A 188 7.09 7.61 -5.82
N ILE A 189 7.03 8.68 -6.61
CA ILE A 189 7.13 8.65 -8.08
C ILE A 189 8.32 9.49 -8.52
N ASN A 190 9.05 9.06 -9.55
CA ASN A 190 9.92 9.96 -10.32
C ASN A 190 9.03 10.73 -11.32
N ARG A 191 8.78 12.01 -11.05
CA ARG A 191 7.81 12.83 -11.79
C ARG A 191 8.24 12.99 -13.24
N THR A 192 9.51 13.26 -13.48
CA THR A 192 10.09 13.41 -14.83
C THR A 192 9.87 12.15 -15.66
N ARG A 193 10.29 10.99 -15.14
CA ARG A 193 10.13 9.70 -15.82
C ARG A 193 8.66 9.38 -16.09
N PHE A 194 7.79 9.62 -15.11
CA PHE A 194 6.36 9.38 -15.27
C PHE A 194 5.75 10.27 -16.36
N MET A 195 5.97 11.60 -16.30
CA MET A 195 5.38 12.55 -17.24
C MET A 195 5.87 12.36 -18.68
N ARG A 196 7.14 11.97 -18.86
CA ARG A 196 7.69 11.58 -20.16
C ARG A 196 6.93 10.40 -20.76
N ARG A 197 6.73 9.32 -19.99
CA ARG A 197 5.94 8.16 -20.42
C ARG A 197 4.47 8.50 -20.63
N TYR A 198 3.89 9.34 -19.76
CA TYR A 198 2.48 9.74 -19.86
C TYR A 198 2.17 10.54 -21.14
N ARG A 199 3.16 11.26 -21.68
CA ARG A 199 3.07 11.96 -22.96
C ARG A 199 3.40 11.08 -24.17
N ASP A 200 4.11 9.97 -23.96
CA ASP A 200 4.50 9.04 -25.01
C ASP A 200 3.45 7.90 -25.16
N SER A 201 2.67 7.97 -26.23
CA SER A 201 1.67 6.93 -26.53
C SER A 201 2.28 5.57 -26.89
N LYS A 202 3.56 5.51 -27.27
CA LYS A 202 4.27 4.27 -27.63
C LYS A 202 4.86 3.57 -26.42
N ASN A 203 5.14 4.30 -25.34
CA ASN A 203 5.68 3.77 -24.10
C ASN A 203 4.96 4.35 -22.87
N PRO A 204 3.64 4.13 -22.74
CA PRO A 204 2.85 4.68 -21.65
C PRO A 204 3.32 4.14 -20.28
N PRO A 205 3.00 4.84 -19.18
CA PRO A 205 3.23 4.31 -17.83
C PRO A 205 2.40 3.05 -17.60
N SER A 206 2.71 2.33 -16.52
CA SER A 206 1.88 1.22 -16.06
C SER A 206 0.42 1.66 -15.91
N LEU A 207 -0.49 0.86 -16.46
CA LEU A 207 -1.91 1.13 -16.35
C LEU A 207 -2.40 1.01 -14.89
N LEU A 208 -1.85 0.06 -14.13
CA LEU A 208 -2.14 -0.07 -12.69
C LEU A 208 -1.78 1.22 -11.95
N LEU A 209 -0.55 1.71 -12.17
CA LEU A 209 -0.09 2.95 -11.55
C LEU A 209 -0.90 4.15 -12.00
N LEU A 210 -1.23 4.23 -13.30
CA LEU A 210 -2.03 5.33 -13.83
C LEU A 210 -3.42 5.36 -13.19
N GLN A 211 -4.13 4.22 -13.10
CA GLN A 211 -5.43 4.15 -12.42
C GLN A 211 -5.33 4.57 -10.94
N ALA A 212 -4.24 4.18 -10.25
CA ALA A 212 -4.01 4.57 -8.86
C ALA A 212 -3.72 6.08 -8.70
N ILE A 213 -3.00 6.70 -9.64
CA ILE A 213 -2.80 8.16 -9.70
C ILE A 213 -4.12 8.88 -9.97
N LEU A 214 -4.93 8.38 -10.90
CA LEU A 214 -6.26 8.96 -11.19
C LEU A 214 -7.19 8.86 -9.98
N LEU A 215 -7.14 7.76 -9.23
CA LEU A 215 -7.84 7.62 -7.94
C LEU A 215 -7.41 8.72 -6.97
N ALA A 216 -6.11 8.83 -6.68
CA ALA A 216 -5.61 9.81 -5.72
C ALA A 216 -5.89 11.25 -6.18
N GLY A 217 -5.69 11.54 -7.47
CA GLY A 217 -6.01 12.82 -8.10
C GLY A 217 -7.50 13.18 -8.01
N SER A 218 -8.40 12.21 -8.15
CA SER A 218 -9.86 12.46 -8.10
C SER A 218 -10.35 12.94 -6.73
N ARG A 219 -9.60 12.65 -5.65
CA ARG A 219 -9.93 13.10 -4.30
C ARG A 219 -9.52 14.55 -4.02
N VAL A 220 -8.66 15.13 -4.86
CA VAL A 220 -8.11 16.49 -4.70
C VAL A 220 -8.39 17.40 -5.89
N CYS A 221 -8.93 16.86 -6.98
CA CYS A 221 -9.34 17.60 -8.16
C CYS A 221 -10.72 18.24 -7.94
N THR A 222 -10.89 19.48 -8.39
CA THR A 222 -12.14 20.25 -8.24
C THR A 222 -12.99 20.26 -9.51
N ASN A 223 -12.69 19.41 -10.49
CA ASN A 223 -13.45 19.33 -11.74
C ASN A 223 -14.89 18.83 -11.49
N PRO A 224 -15.94 19.59 -11.86
CA PRO A 224 -17.34 19.20 -11.65
C PRO A 224 -17.74 17.89 -12.34
N GLN A 225 -17.05 17.46 -13.40
CA GLN A 225 -17.33 16.19 -14.08
C GLN A 225 -17.04 14.96 -13.22
N LEU A 226 -16.25 15.11 -12.14
CA LEU A 226 -15.94 14.05 -11.18
C LEU A 226 -16.98 13.95 -10.07
N MET A 227 -17.87 14.93 -9.95
CA MET A 227 -18.77 15.09 -8.82
C MET A 227 -20.14 14.50 -9.12
N ASP A 228 -20.74 13.86 -8.12
CA ASP A 228 -22.15 13.50 -8.15
C ASP A 228 -23.07 14.70 -7.86
N ALA A 229 -24.38 14.44 -7.78
CA ALA A 229 -25.39 15.47 -7.48
C ALA A 229 -25.16 16.19 -6.14
N ASN A 230 -24.39 15.61 -5.22
CA ASN A 230 -24.07 16.18 -3.91
C ASN A 230 -22.68 16.85 -3.88
N GLY A 231 -22.00 16.97 -5.03
CA GLY A 231 -20.65 17.52 -5.11
C GLY A 231 -19.54 16.54 -4.70
N SER A 232 -19.87 15.26 -4.49
CA SER A 232 -18.91 14.26 -4.01
C SER A 232 -18.14 13.60 -5.15
N THR A 233 -16.83 13.49 -5.01
CA THR A 233 -15.96 12.75 -5.96
C THR A 233 -15.89 11.26 -5.68
N THR A 234 -16.61 10.77 -4.66
CA THR A 234 -16.58 9.35 -4.25
C THR A 234 -16.92 8.38 -5.38
N PRO A 235 -17.90 8.61 -6.26
CA PRO A 235 -18.18 7.68 -7.37
C PRO A 235 -17.04 7.59 -8.39
N ALA A 236 -16.37 8.71 -8.69
CA ALA A 236 -15.20 8.72 -9.55
C ALA A 236 -14.03 7.97 -8.90
N ALA A 237 -13.74 8.26 -7.63
CA ALA A 237 -12.73 7.55 -6.85
C ALA A 237 -13.00 6.04 -6.80
N MET A 238 -14.25 5.63 -6.52
CA MET A 238 -14.66 4.23 -6.55
C MET A 238 -14.40 3.56 -7.90
N THR A 239 -14.66 4.27 -9.00
CA THR A 239 -14.41 3.75 -10.35
C THR A 239 -12.93 3.48 -10.57
N PHE A 240 -12.06 4.46 -10.30
CA PHE A 240 -10.61 4.30 -10.45
C PHE A 240 -10.05 3.22 -9.51
N TYR A 241 -10.53 3.17 -8.27
CA TYR A 241 -10.17 2.15 -7.31
C TYR A 241 -10.51 0.74 -7.80
N LYS A 242 -11.74 0.51 -8.27
CA LYS A 242 -12.17 -0.80 -8.79
C LYS A 242 -11.34 -1.24 -10.00
N ARG A 243 -10.99 -0.30 -10.89
CA ARG A 243 -10.12 -0.56 -12.04
C ARG A 243 -8.69 -0.92 -11.63
N ALA A 244 -8.08 -0.13 -10.74
CA ALA A 244 -6.74 -0.42 -10.20
C ALA A 244 -6.71 -1.76 -9.46
N LYS A 245 -7.71 -2.01 -8.60
CA LYS A 245 -7.83 -3.27 -7.85
C LYS A 245 -7.97 -4.47 -8.79
N ALA A 246 -8.75 -4.35 -9.87
CA ALA A 246 -8.88 -5.43 -10.85
C ALA A 246 -7.54 -5.77 -11.51
N LEU A 247 -6.74 -4.76 -11.89
CA LEU A 247 -5.41 -4.96 -12.46
C LEU A 247 -4.44 -5.59 -11.45
N TYR A 248 -4.51 -5.17 -10.18
CA TYR A 248 -3.70 -5.75 -9.10
C TYR A 248 -4.08 -7.21 -8.83
N ASP A 249 -5.38 -7.50 -8.66
CA ASP A 249 -5.89 -8.85 -8.39
C ASP A 249 -5.53 -9.82 -9.54
N ALA A 250 -5.49 -9.34 -10.78
CA ALA A 250 -5.10 -10.10 -11.97
C ALA A 250 -3.58 -10.21 -12.18
N ASN A 251 -2.76 -9.71 -11.24
CA ASN A 251 -1.30 -9.65 -11.37
C ASN A 251 -0.83 -9.04 -12.71
N TYR A 252 -1.52 -7.99 -13.17
CA TYR A 252 -1.27 -7.37 -14.48
C TYR A 252 0.07 -6.60 -14.53
N GLU A 253 0.54 -6.13 -13.38
CA GLU A 253 1.84 -5.46 -13.23
C GLU A 253 2.86 -6.39 -12.57
N ASP A 254 4.12 -6.26 -12.96
CA ASP A 254 5.22 -7.14 -12.53
C ASP A 254 6.39 -6.42 -11.88
N ASP A 255 6.51 -5.13 -12.15
CA ASP A 255 7.49 -4.26 -11.53
C ASP A 255 7.08 -3.97 -10.07
N ARG A 256 7.82 -4.55 -9.12
CA ARG A 256 7.49 -4.46 -7.69
C ARG A 256 7.50 -3.03 -7.15
N VAL A 257 8.32 -2.15 -7.73
CA VAL A 257 8.32 -0.71 -7.40
C VAL A 257 6.98 -0.10 -7.80
N THR A 258 6.54 -0.34 -9.03
CA THR A 258 5.24 0.12 -9.56
C THR A 258 4.07 -0.45 -8.77
N ILE A 259 4.12 -1.72 -8.37
CA ILE A 259 3.09 -2.34 -7.51
C ILE A 259 3.02 -1.63 -6.16
N VAL A 260 4.16 -1.42 -5.48
CA VAL A 260 4.19 -0.72 -4.18
C VAL A 260 3.67 0.71 -4.31
N GLN A 261 4.07 1.45 -5.35
CA GLN A 261 3.54 2.78 -5.64
C GLN A 261 2.03 2.78 -5.80
N ALA A 262 1.49 1.86 -6.61
CA ALA A 262 0.05 1.75 -6.81
C ALA A 262 -0.69 1.41 -5.51
N LEU A 263 -0.19 0.46 -4.71
CA LEU A 263 -0.77 0.08 -3.43
C LEU A 263 -0.80 1.24 -2.43
N ILE A 264 0.26 2.04 -2.33
CA ILE A 264 0.28 3.26 -1.51
C ILE A 264 -0.84 4.21 -1.94
N LEU A 265 -1.01 4.41 -3.25
CA LEU A 265 -2.01 5.30 -3.82
C LEU A 265 -3.45 4.75 -3.76
N MET A 266 -3.62 3.43 -3.72
CA MET A 266 -4.93 2.80 -3.44
C MET A 266 -5.48 3.18 -2.07
N GLY A 267 -4.61 3.60 -1.14
CA GLY A 267 -5.01 4.13 0.17
C GLY A 267 -5.81 5.45 0.13
N TRP A 268 -5.98 6.08 -1.04
CA TRP A 268 -6.90 7.22 -1.22
C TRP A 268 -8.37 6.83 -1.35
N TYR A 269 -8.66 5.53 -1.44
CA TYR A 269 -10.02 5.01 -1.40
C TYR A 269 -10.41 4.64 0.03
N TRP A 270 -11.68 4.93 0.39
CA TRP A 270 -12.37 4.41 1.56
C TRP A 270 -13.88 4.66 1.42
N GLU A 271 -14.72 3.73 1.87
CA GLU A 271 -16.20 3.86 1.84
C GLU A 271 -16.75 4.46 3.14
N GLY A 272 -16.01 4.34 4.24
CA GLY A 272 -16.40 4.81 5.56
C GLY A 272 -15.37 4.40 6.63
N PRO A 273 -15.45 4.97 7.84
CA PRO A 273 -14.52 4.66 8.94
C PRO A 273 -14.59 3.20 9.41
N GLU A 274 -15.69 2.50 9.14
CA GLU A 274 -15.93 1.10 9.49
C GLU A 274 -15.25 0.09 8.57
N ASP A 275 -14.93 0.45 7.32
CA ASP A 275 -14.27 -0.48 6.39
C ASP A 275 -12.79 -0.63 6.75
N VAL A 276 -12.42 -1.82 7.21
CA VAL A 276 -11.05 -2.17 7.60
C VAL A 276 -10.25 -2.87 6.49
N THR A 277 -10.89 -3.13 5.34
CA THR A 277 -10.35 -3.97 4.25
C THR A 277 -10.01 -3.19 2.99
N LYS A 278 -10.41 -1.92 2.89
CA LYS A 278 -10.19 -1.10 1.69
C LYS A 278 -9.80 0.35 1.99
N ASN A 279 -9.34 0.63 3.21
CA ASN A 279 -8.95 1.97 3.63
C ASN A 279 -7.42 2.16 3.58
N VAL A 280 -6.98 3.37 3.96
CA VAL A 280 -5.57 3.75 4.02
C VAL A 280 -4.71 2.82 4.89
N PHE A 281 -5.24 2.30 6.00
CA PHE A 281 -4.52 1.37 6.88
C PHE A 281 -4.25 0.05 6.15
N TYR A 282 -5.28 -0.54 5.55
CA TYR A 282 -5.17 -1.80 4.82
C TYR A 282 -4.16 -1.70 3.67
N TRP A 283 -4.32 -0.71 2.79
CA TRP A 283 -3.48 -0.60 1.61
C TRP A 283 -2.04 -0.22 1.93
N SER A 284 -1.82 0.59 2.98
CA SER A 284 -0.46 0.85 3.46
C SER A 284 0.21 -0.43 3.98
N ARG A 285 -0.52 -1.31 4.69
CA ARG A 285 0.01 -2.60 5.16
C ARG A 285 0.33 -3.55 4.02
N VAL A 286 -0.55 -3.66 3.02
CA VAL A 286 -0.28 -4.48 1.83
C VAL A 286 0.95 -3.95 1.10
N ALA A 287 1.08 -2.63 0.95
CA ALA A 287 2.27 -2.02 0.36
C ALA A 287 3.56 -2.31 1.15
N THR A 288 3.51 -2.24 2.49
CA THR A 288 4.65 -2.59 3.36
C THR A 288 5.08 -4.05 3.17
N ILE A 289 4.12 -4.99 3.09
CA ILE A 289 4.42 -6.42 2.87
C ILE A 289 5.17 -6.61 1.55
N VAL A 290 4.68 -6.00 0.46
CA VAL A 290 5.33 -6.11 -0.86
C VAL A 290 6.70 -5.42 -0.86
N ALA A 291 6.82 -4.26 -0.22
CA ALA A 291 8.09 -3.52 -0.11
C ALA A 291 9.14 -4.29 0.69
N GLN A 292 8.75 -4.90 1.82
CA GLN A 292 9.63 -5.74 2.63
C GLN A 292 10.07 -6.99 1.87
N GLY A 293 9.13 -7.69 1.20
CA GLY A 293 9.46 -8.82 0.33
C GLY A 293 10.34 -8.47 -0.88
N SER A 294 10.43 -7.18 -1.22
CA SER A 294 11.33 -6.64 -2.25
C SER A 294 12.65 -6.09 -1.69
N GLY A 295 12.79 -6.03 -0.35
CA GLY A 295 14.01 -5.55 0.30
C GLY A 295 14.13 -4.03 0.39
N MET A 296 13.04 -3.28 0.18
CA MET A 296 13.08 -1.81 0.23
C MET A 296 13.35 -1.24 1.62
N HIS A 297 13.28 -2.09 2.65
CA HIS A 297 13.63 -1.78 4.04
C HIS A 297 15.11 -1.95 4.34
N ARG A 298 15.89 -2.43 3.37
CA ARG A 298 17.34 -2.61 3.49
C ARG A 298 18.13 -1.68 2.58
N SER A 299 19.29 -1.19 3.05
CA SER A 299 20.16 -0.29 2.29
C SER A 299 20.66 -0.95 1.01
N VAL A 300 20.71 -0.13 -0.04
CA VAL A 300 21.12 -0.53 -1.38
C VAL A 300 22.22 0.38 -1.92
N GLU A 301 22.86 1.15 -1.04
CA GLU A 301 23.87 2.13 -1.41
C GLU A 301 25.06 1.45 -2.10
N GLY A 302 25.44 0.25 -1.65
CA GLY A 302 26.48 -0.58 -2.28
C GLY A 302 26.06 -1.33 -3.56
N SER A 303 24.80 -1.22 -3.99
CA SER A 303 24.28 -1.96 -5.16
C SER A 303 24.58 -1.27 -6.50
N GLN A 304 24.34 -1.99 -7.60
CA GLN A 304 24.47 -1.47 -8.98
C GLN A 304 23.19 -0.81 -9.52
N LEU A 305 22.19 -0.55 -8.66
CA LEU A 305 21.03 0.23 -9.06
C LEU A 305 21.43 1.65 -9.48
N SER A 306 20.64 2.24 -10.39
CA SER A 306 20.84 3.63 -10.77
C SER A 306 20.66 4.56 -9.56
N ARG A 307 21.30 5.73 -9.57
CA ARG A 307 21.13 6.73 -8.50
C ARG A 307 19.66 7.13 -8.34
N ALA A 308 18.94 7.29 -9.46
CA ALA A 308 17.51 7.58 -9.47
C ALA A 308 16.68 6.50 -8.75
N ASP A 309 16.99 5.23 -9.00
CA ASP A 309 16.27 4.10 -8.37
C ASP A 309 16.57 3.99 -6.87
N LYS A 310 17.84 4.18 -6.44
CA LYS A 310 18.21 4.18 -5.02
C LYS A 310 17.46 5.28 -4.25
N ARG A 311 17.45 6.49 -4.81
CA ARG A 311 16.70 7.64 -4.27
C ARG A 311 15.21 7.33 -4.17
N LEU A 312 14.62 6.80 -5.23
CA LEU A 312 13.20 6.42 -5.27
C LEU A 312 12.85 5.36 -4.22
N TRP A 313 13.71 4.34 -4.03
CA TRP A 313 13.53 3.33 -2.99
C TRP A 313 13.52 3.94 -1.59
N LYS A 314 14.44 4.85 -1.27
CA LYS A 314 14.42 5.58 0.00
C LYS A 314 13.13 6.38 0.18
N ARG A 315 12.69 7.12 -0.85
CA ARG A 315 11.42 7.88 -0.78
C ARG A 315 10.21 6.96 -0.55
N ILE A 316 10.17 5.79 -1.18
CA ILE A 316 9.10 4.79 -0.99
C ILE A 316 9.11 4.27 0.45
N TRP A 317 10.27 3.84 0.95
CA TRP A 317 10.38 3.28 2.30
C TRP A 317 9.96 4.28 3.38
N TRP A 318 10.47 5.52 3.31
CA TRP A 318 10.10 6.57 4.28
C TRP A 318 8.65 7.06 4.13
N THR A 319 8.05 6.91 2.95
CA THR A 319 6.60 7.12 2.77
C THR A 319 5.78 6.03 3.48
N LEU A 320 6.20 4.77 3.40
CA LEU A 320 5.54 3.68 4.11
C LEU A 320 5.70 3.84 5.62
N PHE A 321 6.89 4.25 6.08
CA PHE A 321 7.15 4.56 7.49
C PHE A 321 6.20 5.63 8.03
N THR A 322 6.12 6.79 7.38
CA THR A 322 5.25 7.89 7.82
C THR A 322 3.78 7.50 7.81
N ARG A 323 3.31 6.73 6.80
CA ARG A 323 1.95 6.19 6.75
C ARG A 323 1.66 5.22 7.89
N ASP A 324 2.60 4.34 8.21
CA ASP A 324 2.44 3.37 9.28
C ASP A 324 2.22 4.08 10.63
N ARG A 325 2.97 5.16 10.91
CA ARG A 325 2.84 5.91 12.17
C ARG A 325 1.61 6.81 12.20
N SER A 326 1.41 7.61 11.16
CA SER A 326 0.27 8.54 11.10
C SER A 326 -1.07 7.82 11.20
N VAL A 327 -1.24 6.70 10.49
CA VAL A 327 -2.48 5.92 10.54
C VAL A 327 -2.62 5.16 11.87
N ALA A 328 -1.53 4.67 12.45
CA ALA A 328 -1.53 4.06 13.77
C ALA A 328 -2.01 5.05 14.85
N VAL A 329 -1.51 6.29 14.83
CA VAL A 329 -1.98 7.36 15.73
C VAL A 329 -3.45 7.67 15.47
N ALA A 330 -3.83 7.93 14.21
CA ALA A 330 -5.17 8.39 13.86
C ALA A 330 -6.27 7.37 14.20
N LEU A 331 -5.99 6.07 14.09
CA LEU A 331 -6.96 4.99 14.30
C LEU A 331 -6.73 4.17 15.57
N GLY A 332 -5.72 4.52 16.38
CA GLY A 332 -5.33 3.75 17.57
C GLY A 332 -4.86 2.31 17.26
N ARG A 333 -4.27 2.10 16.08
CA ARG A 333 -3.84 0.77 15.60
C ARG A 333 -2.35 0.52 15.92
N PRO A 334 -1.93 -0.74 16.11
CA PRO A 334 -0.50 -1.05 16.29
C PRO A 334 0.28 -0.68 15.04
N VAL A 335 1.52 -0.21 15.19
CA VAL A 335 2.48 0.01 14.10
C VAL A 335 2.95 -1.32 13.48
N HIS A 336 3.35 -1.32 12.22
CA HIS A 336 3.86 -2.51 11.51
C HIS A 336 5.38 -2.56 11.46
N ILE A 337 5.97 -1.41 11.15
CA ILE A 337 7.37 -1.33 10.77
C ILE A 337 8.18 -1.33 12.05
N ASN A 338 9.02 -2.34 12.22
CA ASN A 338 10.05 -2.32 13.23
C ASN A 338 11.31 -1.70 12.63
N THR A 339 11.82 -0.65 13.27
CA THR A 339 13.02 0.05 12.81
C THR A 339 14.27 -0.81 12.96
N ASP A 340 14.27 -1.75 13.92
CA ASP A 340 15.42 -2.65 14.16
C ASP A 340 15.65 -3.63 12.99
N ASP A 341 14.63 -3.86 12.17
CA ASP A 341 14.73 -4.73 10.99
C ASP A 341 15.24 -3.97 9.75
N SER A 342 15.43 -2.64 9.85
CA SER A 342 15.71 -1.76 8.71
C SER A 342 17.05 -1.04 8.84
N ASP A 343 17.82 -0.98 7.75
CA ASP A 343 19.10 -0.25 7.67
C ASP A 343 19.14 0.77 6.51
N VAL A 344 17.98 1.13 5.95
CA VAL A 344 17.84 2.20 4.96
C VAL A 344 18.21 3.53 5.57
N GLU A 345 19.04 4.29 4.86
CA GLU A 345 19.51 5.60 5.27
C GLU A 345 18.34 6.59 5.36
N MET A 346 18.46 7.54 6.29
CA MET A 346 17.50 8.64 6.41
C MET A 346 17.39 9.40 5.09
N VAL A 347 16.15 9.68 4.68
CA VAL A 347 15.88 10.45 3.47
C VAL A 347 16.45 11.87 3.58
N CYS A 348 17.01 12.38 2.49
CA CYS A 348 17.58 13.74 2.43
C CYS A 348 17.11 14.49 1.16
N GLU A 349 17.46 15.78 1.05
CA GLU A 349 17.07 16.63 -0.10
C GLU A 349 17.53 16.04 -1.44
N ASP A 350 18.72 15.45 -1.43
CA ASP A 350 19.34 14.81 -2.59
C ASP A 350 18.48 13.67 -3.14
N ASP A 351 17.64 13.05 -2.31
CA ASP A 351 16.75 11.99 -2.71
C ASP A 351 15.57 12.46 -3.55
N PHE A 352 15.34 13.76 -3.71
CA PHE A 352 14.24 14.31 -4.51
C PHE A 352 14.66 14.74 -5.91
N ILE A 353 15.95 14.59 -6.25
CA ILE A 353 16.47 14.86 -7.59
C ILE A 353 16.13 13.68 -8.50
N ASP A 354 15.28 13.94 -9.48
CA ASP A 354 14.71 12.95 -10.41
C ASP A 354 15.55 12.72 -11.69
N ASP A 355 16.78 13.22 -11.76
CA ASP A 355 17.70 13.03 -12.87
C ASP A 355 18.00 11.53 -13.12
N GLU A 356 18.05 11.15 -14.40
CA GLU A 356 18.53 9.84 -14.86
C GLU A 356 19.88 10.01 -15.58
N ALA A 357 20.62 8.92 -15.81
CA ALA A 357 22.01 8.95 -16.29
C ALA A 357 22.25 9.87 -17.50
N ASP A 358 21.31 9.88 -18.45
CA ASP A 358 21.38 10.65 -19.69
C ASP A 358 20.26 11.70 -19.82
N TYR A 359 19.57 12.02 -18.71
CA TYR A 359 18.38 12.89 -18.75
C TYR A 359 18.25 13.76 -17.49
N VAL A 360 18.32 15.08 -17.69
CA VAL A 360 18.10 16.08 -16.63
C VAL A 360 16.60 16.23 -16.37
N ALA A 361 16.21 16.33 -15.09
CA ALA A 361 14.82 16.43 -14.69
C ALA A 361 14.12 17.69 -15.24
N ASP A 362 13.00 17.47 -15.95
CA ASP A 362 12.12 18.55 -16.41
C ASP A 362 11.40 19.26 -15.26
N TYR A 363 11.25 18.56 -14.13
CA TYR A 363 10.55 19.03 -12.95
C TYR A 363 11.52 19.14 -11.79
N GLN A 364 11.87 20.37 -11.43
CA GLN A 364 12.71 20.63 -10.27
C GLN A 364 11.90 20.41 -8.98
N PRO A 365 12.50 19.81 -7.94
CA PRO A 365 11.83 19.62 -6.67
C PRO A 365 11.56 20.98 -6.02
N ASP A 366 10.33 21.17 -5.54
CA ASP A 366 9.97 22.36 -4.76
C ASP A 366 10.60 22.25 -3.36
N PRO A 367 11.50 23.19 -2.97
CA PRO A 367 12.15 23.14 -1.66
C PRO A 367 11.17 23.04 -0.49
N LEU A 368 10.00 23.66 -0.60
CA LEU A 368 8.97 23.61 0.45
C LEU A 368 8.39 22.21 0.60
N HIS A 369 8.09 21.53 -0.51
CA HIS A 369 7.57 20.15 -0.49
C HIS A 369 8.61 19.17 0.03
N VAL A 370 9.88 19.35 -0.35
CA VAL A 370 10.99 18.54 0.14
C VAL A 370 11.14 18.70 1.64
N GLN A 371 11.27 19.94 2.13
CA GLN A 371 11.38 20.20 3.57
C GLN A 371 10.16 19.69 4.34
N PHE A 372 8.95 19.86 3.79
CA PHE A 372 7.74 19.32 4.41
C PHE A 372 7.87 17.82 4.66
N PHE A 373 8.22 17.04 3.63
CA PHE A 373 8.34 15.60 3.77
C PHE A 373 9.45 15.19 4.75
N LEU A 374 10.63 15.81 4.65
CA LEU A 374 11.75 15.53 5.55
C LEU A 374 11.39 15.77 7.02
N GLN A 375 10.75 16.91 7.32
CA GLN A 375 10.34 17.19 8.69
C GLN A 375 9.16 16.32 9.14
N TYR A 376 8.25 15.95 8.23
CA TYR A 376 7.15 15.03 8.52
C TYR A 376 7.65 13.63 8.88
N VAL A 377 8.72 13.15 8.23
CA VAL A 377 9.39 11.89 8.61
C VAL A 377 9.89 11.96 10.06
N LYS A 378 10.60 13.03 10.44
CA LYS A 378 11.10 13.21 11.81
C LYS A 378 9.97 13.27 12.85
N LEU A 379 8.87 13.97 12.55
CA LEU A 379 7.69 13.98 13.42
C LEU A 379 7.12 12.56 13.57
N CYS A 380 7.08 11.76 12.49
CA CYS A 380 6.62 10.38 12.57
C CYS A 380 7.54 9.47 13.41
N GLU A 381 8.85 9.74 13.46
CA GLU A 381 9.77 9.05 14.38
C GLU A 381 9.38 9.35 15.83
N ILE A 382 9.15 10.63 16.17
CA ILE A 382 8.68 11.05 17.50
C ILE A 382 7.31 10.45 17.83
N MET A 383 6.37 10.43 16.88
CA MET A 383 5.07 9.76 17.04
C MET A 383 5.23 8.27 17.37
N GLY A 384 6.20 7.60 16.74
CA GLY A 384 6.53 6.20 17.03
C GLY A 384 7.00 5.99 18.47
N LEU A 385 7.84 6.89 18.98
CA LEU A 385 8.30 6.87 20.38
C LEU A 385 7.12 7.03 21.34
N VAL A 386 6.27 8.05 21.12
CA VAL A 386 5.08 8.32 21.94
C VAL A 386 4.13 7.12 21.96
N LEU A 387 3.85 6.52 20.79
CA LEU A 387 3.01 5.32 20.69
C LEU A 387 3.56 4.15 21.51
N SER A 388 4.87 3.91 21.44
CA SER A 388 5.52 2.82 22.15
C SER A 388 5.49 3.00 23.68
N GLN A 389 5.66 4.25 24.14
CA GLN A 389 5.80 4.63 25.55
C GLN A 389 4.45 4.82 26.26
N GLN A 390 3.43 5.34 25.59
CA GLN A 390 2.15 5.71 26.24
C GLN A 390 0.98 4.78 25.91
N TYR A 391 0.97 4.23 24.70
CA TYR A 391 -0.21 3.56 24.14
C TYR A 391 -0.03 2.05 23.96
N SER A 392 1.20 1.52 24.05
CA SER A 392 1.42 0.07 23.98
C SER A 392 0.81 -0.65 25.19
N VAL A 393 0.28 -1.87 24.99
CA VAL A 393 -0.26 -2.68 26.09
C VAL A 393 0.82 -2.96 27.15
N ALA A 394 2.05 -3.20 26.71
CA ALA A 394 3.21 -3.36 27.58
C ALA A 394 3.51 -2.10 28.40
N SER A 395 3.34 -0.89 27.84
CA SER A 395 3.52 0.36 28.59
C SER A 395 2.48 0.54 29.70
N LYS A 396 1.23 0.09 29.50
CA LYS A 396 0.19 0.17 30.54
C LYS A 396 0.56 -0.64 31.79
N ALA A 397 1.28 -1.75 31.62
CA ALA A 397 1.83 -2.53 32.74
C ALA A 397 3.05 -1.85 33.39
N ARG A 398 3.75 -0.97 32.66
CA ARG A 398 4.96 -0.23 33.09
C ARG A 398 4.68 1.22 33.50
N ARG A 399 3.42 1.62 33.70
CA ARG A 399 2.92 3.00 33.99
C ARG A 399 3.37 3.62 35.33
N GLN A 400 4.61 3.39 35.74
CA GLN A 400 5.19 3.94 36.97
C GLN A 400 6.25 5.03 36.71
N ASN A 401 6.66 5.27 35.46
CA ASN A 401 7.75 6.21 35.15
C ASN A 401 7.27 7.47 34.42
N ALA A 402 7.21 8.60 35.13
CA ALA A 402 7.00 9.93 34.54
C ALA A 402 8.14 10.37 33.57
N ILE A 403 9.28 9.67 33.61
CA ILE A 403 10.49 9.93 32.83
C ILE A 403 10.29 9.67 31.32
N ASP A 404 9.34 8.79 30.94
CA ASP A 404 9.13 8.46 29.52
C ASP A 404 8.51 9.63 28.74
N LEU A 405 7.69 10.48 29.38
CA LEU A 405 7.10 11.65 28.72
C LEU A 405 8.13 12.73 28.42
N THR A 406 9.09 12.96 29.33
CA THR A 406 10.05 14.06 29.19
C THR A 406 10.91 13.90 27.94
N HIS A 407 11.22 12.67 27.52
CA HIS A 407 11.99 12.44 26.32
C HIS A 407 11.22 12.82 25.05
N SER A 408 9.95 12.46 24.97
CA SER A 408 9.09 12.82 23.83
C SER A 408 8.87 14.35 23.76
N ASP A 409 8.64 15.00 24.91
CA ASP A 409 8.50 16.46 24.98
C ASP A 409 9.79 17.18 24.56
N MET A 410 10.95 16.68 24.99
CA MET A 410 12.25 17.23 24.58
C MET A 410 12.48 17.06 23.08
N ALA A 411 12.13 15.91 22.49
CA ALA A 411 12.27 15.68 21.06
C ALA A 411 11.36 16.60 20.23
N LEU A 412 10.13 16.86 20.70
CA LEU A 412 9.23 17.84 20.08
C LEU A 412 9.78 19.26 20.19
N ALA A 413 10.29 19.66 21.34
CA ALA A 413 10.90 20.98 21.52
C ALA A 413 12.13 21.18 20.61
N ASP A 414 13.00 20.17 20.53
CA ASP A 414 14.18 20.17 19.65
C ASP A 414 13.78 20.25 18.16
N TRP A 415 12.76 19.49 17.74
CA TRP A 415 12.23 19.58 16.39
C TRP A 415 11.73 21.00 16.07
N LEU A 416 10.97 21.62 16.98
CA LEU A 416 10.43 22.96 16.76
C LEU A 416 11.54 24.02 16.70
N GLN A 417 12.58 23.89 17.52
CA GLN A 417 13.73 24.79 17.51
C GLN A 417 14.56 24.68 16.23
N ASN A 418 14.67 23.48 15.67
CA ASN A 418 15.43 23.19 14.44
C ASN A 418 14.56 23.17 13.17
N CYS A 419 13.29 23.59 13.26
CA CYS A 419 12.37 23.61 12.13
C CYS A 419 12.86 24.61 11.06
N PRO A 420 13.06 24.18 9.79
CA PRO A 420 13.53 25.06 8.73
C PRO A 420 12.55 26.20 8.45
N ARG A 421 13.10 27.36 8.06
CA ARG A 421 12.32 28.59 7.81
C ARG A 421 11.27 28.42 6.71
N GLU A 422 11.53 27.54 5.76
CA GLU A 422 10.67 27.23 4.62
C GLU A 422 9.32 26.67 5.10
N VAL A 423 9.33 25.80 6.11
CA VAL A 423 8.15 25.09 6.63
C VAL A 423 7.68 25.62 7.98
N TYR A 424 8.37 26.61 8.54
CA TYR A 424 7.98 27.26 9.78
C TYR A 424 6.63 27.98 9.63
N TRP A 425 5.71 27.72 10.56
CA TRP A 425 4.39 28.35 10.53
C TRP A 425 4.36 29.67 11.31
N GLU A 426 3.99 30.74 10.61
CA GLU A 426 3.68 32.04 11.21
C GLU A 426 2.34 32.54 10.65
N ARG A 427 1.44 33.05 11.51
CA ARG A 427 0.17 33.67 11.09
C ARG A 427 0.30 34.64 9.89
N PRO A 428 1.26 35.58 9.87
CA PRO A 428 1.41 36.53 8.74
C PRO A 428 1.97 35.92 7.45
N ARG A 429 2.59 34.72 7.50
CA ARG A 429 3.21 34.03 6.35
C ARG A 429 2.65 32.62 6.19
N HIS A 430 1.33 32.49 6.28
CA HIS A 430 0.69 31.18 6.25
C HIS A 430 0.83 30.52 4.86
N HIS A 431 1.44 29.33 4.85
CA HIS A 431 1.41 28.42 3.71
C HIS A 431 0.68 27.13 4.12
N PHE A 432 -0.07 26.52 3.20
CA PHE A 432 -0.84 25.30 3.46
C PHE A 432 0.05 24.18 4.04
N TRP A 433 1.18 23.88 3.40
CA TRP A 433 2.12 22.84 3.86
C TRP A 433 2.71 23.09 5.24
N SER A 434 3.12 24.33 5.54
CA SER A 434 3.60 24.70 6.87
C SER A 434 2.50 24.52 7.93
N ALA A 435 1.27 24.95 7.63
CA ALA A 435 0.13 24.75 8.53
C ALA A 435 -0.21 23.27 8.74
N LEU A 436 -0.16 22.46 7.68
CA LEU A 436 -0.39 21.02 7.77
C LEU A 436 0.69 20.35 8.63
N LEU A 437 1.96 20.68 8.43
CA LEU A 437 3.07 20.14 9.23
C LEU A 437 2.90 20.47 10.70
N HIS A 438 2.64 21.75 11.02
CA HIS A 438 2.43 22.21 12.39
C HIS A 438 1.11 21.73 13.02
N SER A 439 0.15 21.22 12.23
CA SER A 439 -1.03 20.53 12.76
C SER A 439 -0.76 19.07 13.14
N ASN A 440 0.33 18.49 12.64
CA ASN A 440 0.77 17.14 13.01
C ASN A 440 1.76 17.16 14.19
N TYR A 441 2.51 18.26 14.36
CA TYR A 441 3.25 18.59 15.58
C TYR A 441 2.27 18.85 16.72
#